data_AF-A0A7S1WBI8-F1
#
_entry.id   AF-A0A7S1WBI8-F1
#
_cell.length_a   1.000
_cell.length_b   1.000
_cell.length_c   1.000
_cell.angle_alpha   90.00
_cell.angle_beta   90.00
_cell.angle_gamma   90.00
#
_symmetry.space_group_name_H-M   'P 1'
#
loop_
_entity.id
_entity.type
_entity.pdbx_description
1 polymer ?
#
loop_
_entity_poly.entity_id
_entity_poly.type
_entity_poly.pdbx_seq_one_letter_code
_entity_poly.pdbx_strand_id
1 'polypeptide(L)'
;ERMGGSESSEKKPSSSSSGQAVRLNVYSPSGGHHAIYHSGVEVLGAEYMYGGGDTSFSGVTVQRPRVPPPGSGWTFYQTVDIGSYQGSREDALRTINDLRSEFPA
;
A
#
# COMPACT_ATOMS: atom_id res chain seq x y z
N GLU A 1 43.91 -2.92 44.51
CA GLU A 1 42.47 -2.57 44.62
C GLU A 1 42.27 -1.24 43.88
N ARG A 2 41.37 -1.01 42.92
CA ARG A 2 40.21 -1.71 42.35
C ARG A 2 40.11 -1.42 40.83
N MET A 3 39.59 -2.42 40.12
CA MET A 3 38.69 -2.44 38.94
C MET A 3 38.28 -1.05 38.37
N GLY A 4 38.32 -0.81 37.06
CA GLY A 4 37.71 -1.63 36.00
C GLY A 4 36.26 -1.18 35.78
N GLY A 5 36.07 -0.06 35.07
CA GLY A 5 34.75 0.48 34.72
C GLY A 5 34.58 0.50 33.21
N SER A 6 34.13 -0.61 32.64
CA SER A 6 33.67 -0.68 31.26
C SER A 6 32.34 0.05 31.13
N GLU A 7 32.32 1.16 30.39
CA GLU A 7 31.07 1.77 29.94
C GLU A 7 30.37 0.79 28.99
N SER A 8 29.38 0.10 29.53
CA SER A 8 28.40 -0.67 28.78
C SER A 8 27.56 0.29 27.95
N SER A 9 27.95 0.47 26.68
CA SER A 9 27.10 1.08 25.66
C SER A 9 25.87 0.19 25.48
N GLU A 10 24.75 0.59 26.09
CA GLU A 10 23.43 0.03 25.82
C GLU A 10 23.17 0.09 24.31
N LYS A 11 23.24 -1.06 23.66
CA LYS A 11 22.71 -1.22 22.31
C LYS A 11 21.21 -0.94 22.40
N LYS A 12 20.80 0.23 21.90
CA LYS A 12 19.39 0.48 21.55
C LYS A 12 18.89 -0.72 20.76
N PRO A 13 17.70 -1.27 21.06
CA PRO A 13 17.17 -2.38 20.30
C PRO A 13 17.13 -1.95 18.83
N SER A 14 17.87 -2.68 18.00
CA SER A 14 17.80 -2.56 16.55
C SER A 14 16.33 -2.69 16.20
N SER A 15 15.73 -1.64 15.64
CA SER A 15 14.38 -1.69 15.12
C SER A 15 14.32 -2.88 14.17
N SER A 16 13.66 -3.96 14.60
CA SER A 16 13.31 -5.05 13.71
C SER A 16 12.65 -4.40 12.49
N SER A 17 13.17 -4.63 11.29
CA SER A 17 12.53 -4.20 10.06
C SER A 17 11.21 -4.96 9.95
N SER A 18 10.18 -4.47 10.63
CA SER A 18 8.83 -4.94 10.46
C SER A 18 8.46 -4.56 9.04
N GLY A 19 8.45 -5.54 8.14
CA GLY A 19 8.03 -5.31 6.76
C GLY A 19 6.73 -4.52 6.71
N GLN A 20 6.62 -3.64 5.74
CA GLN A 20 5.44 -2.78 5.61
C GLN A 20 4.26 -3.63 5.16
N ALA A 21 3.12 -3.50 5.83
CA ALA A 21 1.94 -4.25 5.46
C ALA A 21 1.53 -3.91 4.01
N VAL A 22 1.25 -4.96 3.24
CA VAL A 22 0.59 -4.86 1.94
C VAL A 22 -0.85 -5.26 2.15
N ARG A 23 -1.78 -4.39 1.75
CA ARG A 23 -3.21 -4.61 1.95
C ARG A 23 -3.97 -4.46 0.64
N LEU A 24 -5.10 -5.14 0.55
CA LEU A 24 -6.08 -4.96 -0.51
C LEU A 24 -7.27 -4.18 0.07
N ASN A 25 -7.49 -2.97 -0.41
CA ASN A 25 -8.70 -2.21 -0.10
C ASN A 25 -9.77 -2.58 -1.11
N VAL A 26 -10.92 -3.04 -0.61
CA VAL A 26 -12.02 -3.58 -1.40
C VAL A 26 -13.21 -2.64 -1.28
N TYR A 27 -13.82 -2.35 -2.43
CA TYR A 27 -14.97 -1.49 -2.58
C TYR A 27 -16.12 -2.29 -3.20
N SER A 28 -17.34 -1.96 -2.80
CA SER A 28 -18.56 -2.49 -3.39
C SER A 28 -19.56 -1.36 -3.65
N PRO A 29 -20.60 -1.57 -4.47
CA PRO A 29 -21.57 -0.51 -4.75
C PRO A 29 -22.33 -0.03 -3.50
N SER A 30 -22.49 -0.89 -2.48
CA SER A 30 -23.26 -0.61 -1.27
C SER A 30 -22.42 -0.47 0.01
N GLY A 31 -21.10 -0.72 -0.05
CA GLY A 31 -20.24 -0.81 1.14
C GLY A 31 -20.44 -2.08 1.96
N GLY A 32 -21.18 -3.07 1.44
CA GLY A 32 -21.37 -4.39 2.04
C GLY A 32 -21.03 -5.53 1.07
N HIS A 33 -21.43 -6.76 1.44
CA HIS A 33 -21.30 -7.92 0.56
C HIS A 33 -22.02 -7.70 -0.77
N HIS A 34 -21.35 -8.03 -1.86
CA HIS A 34 -21.84 -7.87 -3.22
C HIS A 34 -21.29 -8.96 -4.16
N ALA A 35 -21.82 -9.03 -5.38
CA ALA A 35 -21.33 -9.94 -6.43
C ALA A 35 -20.15 -9.38 -7.22
N ILE A 36 -19.94 -8.06 -7.17
CA ILE A 36 -18.94 -7.31 -7.94
C ILE A 36 -18.21 -6.39 -6.97
N TYR A 37 -16.88 -6.37 -7.09
CA TYR A 37 -16.00 -5.55 -6.28
C TYR A 37 -15.01 -4.81 -7.17
N HIS A 38 -14.57 -3.65 -6.68
CA HIS A 38 -13.38 -2.94 -7.15
C HIS A 38 -12.33 -3.00 -6.05
N SER A 39 -11.04 -2.95 -6.39
CA SER A 39 -9.99 -3.01 -5.39
C SER A 39 -8.74 -2.21 -5.78
N GLY A 40 -7.99 -1.81 -4.75
CA GLY A 40 -6.69 -1.19 -4.85
C GLY A 40 -5.70 -1.82 -3.88
N VAL A 41 -4.42 -1.84 -4.26
CA VAL A 41 -3.33 -2.34 -3.42
C VAL A 41 -2.73 -1.19 -2.62
N GLU A 42 -2.81 -1.29 -1.30
CA GLU A 42 -2.19 -0.36 -0.36
C GLU A 42 -0.79 -0.86 0.03
N VAL A 43 0.21 -0.02 -0.23
CA VAL A 43 1.59 -0.25 0.21
C VAL A 43 2.28 1.09 0.44
N LEU A 44 3.15 1.17 1.44
CA LEU A 44 3.84 2.41 1.83
C LEU A 44 2.88 3.60 2.10
N GLY A 45 1.67 3.33 2.58
CA GLY A 45 0.66 4.34 2.91
C GLY A 45 -0.10 4.94 1.72
N ALA A 46 0.11 4.44 0.50
CA ALA A 46 -0.60 4.84 -0.70
C ALA A 46 -1.34 3.66 -1.32
N GLU A 47 -2.50 3.92 -1.92
CA GLU A 47 -3.29 2.90 -2.61
C GLU A 47 -3.16 3.07 -4.13
N TYR A 48 -2.85 1.98 -4.82
CA TYR A 48 -2.67 1.92 -6.26
C TYR A 48 -3.74 1.04 -6.88
N MET A 49 -4.33 1.52 -7.96
CA MET A 49 -5.41 0.83 -8.68
C MET A 49 -5.22 1.01 -10.17
N TYR A 50 -5.78 0.08 -10.95
CA TYR A 50 -5.86 0.18 -12.39
C TYR A 50 -7.29 0.49 -12.81
N GLY A 51 -7.47 1.54 -13.61
CA GLY A 51 -8.73 1.83 -14.30
C GLY A 51 -8.59 1.62 -15.81
N GLY A 52 -9.65 1.13 -16.46
CA GLY A 52 -9.70 1.05 -17.92
C GLY A 52 -10.50 2.22 -18.54
N GLY A 53 -10.44 2.33 -19.87
CA GLY A 53 -11.21 3.29 -20.67
C GLY A 53 -10.51 4.63 -20.89
N ASP A 54 -11.21 5.61 -21.47
CA ASP A 54 -10.63 6.90 -21.87
C ASP A 54 -10.96 8.01 -20.85
N THR A 55 -10.68 7.78 -19.57
CA THR A 55 -10.99 8.74 -18.49
C THR A 55 -9.73 9.21 -17.77
N SER A 56 -9.80 10.28 -16.96
CA SER A 56 -8.66 10.70 -16.13
C SER A 56 -8.25 9.68 -15.05
N PHE A 57 -8.99 8.58 -14.92
CA PHE A 57 -8.72 7.47 -13.99
C PHE A 57 -8.22 6.20 -14.68
N SER A 58 -7.88 6.26 -15.98
CA SER A 58 -7.31 5.11 -16.67
C SER A 58 -5.83 4.90 -16.34
N GLY A 59 -5.37 3.67 -16.57
CA GLY A 59 -4.02 3.24 -16.21
C GLY A 59 -3.82 3.06 -14.71
N VAL A 60 -2.55 2.96 -14.31
CA VAL A 60 -2.17 2.79 -12.89
C VAL A 60 -2.14 4.14 -12.17
N THR A 61 -3.16 4.37 -11.35
CA THR A 61 -3.36 5.61 -10.60
C THR A 61 -3.06 5.41 -9.11
N VAL A 62 -2.86 6.52 -8.40
CA VAL A 62 -2.63 6.54 -6.95
C VAL A 62 -3.72 7.34 -6.26
N GLN A 63 -4.21 6.85 -5.13
CA GLN A 63 -5.21 7.53 -4.32
C GLN A 63 -4.95 7.38 -2.82
N ARG A 64 -5.72 8.13 -2.02
CA ARG A 64 -5.72 7.98 -0.57
C ARG A 64 -6.34 6.63 -0.21
N PRO A 65 -5.74 5.84 0.71
CA PRO A 65 -6.30 4.56 1.09
C PRO A 65 -7.76 4.63 1.57
N ARG A 66 -8.58 3.68 1.12
CA ARG A 66 -9.99 3.50 1.51
C ARG A 66 -10.91 4.64 1.06
N VAL A 67 -10.44 5.50 0.15
CA VAL A 67 -11.23 6.59 -0.42
C VAL A 67 -11.50 6.24 -1.87
N PRO A 68 -12.78 6.02 -2.25
CA PRO A 68 -13.11 5.71 -3.63
C PRO A 68 -12.86 6.92 -4.55
N PRO A 69 -12.62 6.70 -5.86
CA PRO A 69 -12.50 7.80 -6.80
C PRO A 69 -13.76 8.68 -6.79
N PRO A 70 -13.62 10.02 -6.81
CA PRO A 70 -14.77 10.92 -6.80
C PRO A 70 -15.74 10.63 -7.95
N GLY A 71 -17.04 10.53 -7.64
CA GLY A 71 -18.09 10.28 -8.64
C GLY A 71 -18.16 8.85 -9.18
N SER A 72 -17.38 7.91 -8.67
CA SER A 72 -17.33 6.53 -9.18
C SER A 72 -18.50 5.63 -8.77
N GLY A 73 -19.27 6.02 -7.75
CA GLY A 73 -20.35 5.18 -7.19
C GLY A 73 -19.86 4.00 -6.35
N TRP A 74 -18.55 3.83 -6.16
CA TRP A 74 -17.99 2.81 -5.27
C TRP A 74 -17.99 3.28 -3.82
N THR A 75 -18.26 2.35 -2.90
CA THR A 75 -18.22 2.57 -1.45
C THR A 75 -17.21 1.61 -0.83
N PHE A 76 -16.39 2.10 0.11
CA PHE A 76 -15.44 1.25 0.82
C PHE A 76 -16.17 0.13 1.57
N TYR A 77 -15.66 -1.10 1.44
CA TYR A 77 -16.23 -2.27 2.09
C TYR A 77 -15.30 -2.81 3.17
N GLN A 78 -14.07 -3.20 2.81
CA GLN A 78 -13.12 -3.76 3.76
C GLN A 78 -11.67 -3.62 3.31
N THR A 79 -10.75 -3.84 4.25
CA THR A 79 -9.33 -4.02 3.98
C THR A 79 -8.95 -5.47 4.29
N VAL A 80 -8.23 -6.11 3.38
CA VAL A 80 -7.69 -7.46 3.55
C VAL A 80 -6.17 -7.38 3.61
N ASP A 81 -5.54 -7.85 4.68
CA ASP A 81 -4.08 -7.97 4.73
C ASP A 81 -3.64 -9.11 3.81
N ILE A 82 -2.77 -8.82 2.84
CA ILE A 82 -2.31 -9.81 1.85
C ILE A 82 -0.83 -10.19 2.02
N GLY A 83 -0.05 -9.42 2.79
CA GLY A 83 1.32 -9.78 3.11
C GLY A 83 2.15 -8.65 3.71
N SER A 84 3.47 -8.85 3.70
CA SER A 84 4.46 -7.87 4.14
C SER A 84 5.48 -7.60 3.05
N TYR A 85 5.76 -6.33 2.78
CA TYR A 85 6.79 -5.87 1.86
C TYR A 85 8.08 -5.54 2.63
N GLN A 86 9.19 -6.12 2.19
CA GLN A 86 10.51 -5.98 2.85
C GLN A 86 11.50 -5.13 2.04
N GLY A 87 11.12 -4.66 0.85
CA GLY A 87 11.99 -3.87 -0.02
C GLY A 87 12.06 -2.39 0.36
N SER A 88 12.88 -1.63 -0.37
CA SER A 88 13.00 -0.19 -0.19
C SER A 88 11.80 0.56 -0.77
N ARG A 89 11.60 1.82 -0.35
CA ARG A 89 10.57 2.67 -0.95
C ARG A 89 10.85 2.93 -2.44
N GLU A 90 12.11 3.07 -2.79
CA GLU A 90 12.59 3.31 -4.14
C GLU A 90 12.29 2.11 -5.06
N ASP A 91 12.45 0.88 -4.55
CA ASP A 91 12.13 -0.33 -5.28
C ASP A 91 10.63 -0.42 -5.59
N ALA A 92 9.77 -0.16 -4.61
CA ALA A 92 8.33 -0.15 -4.81
C ALA A 92 7.92 0.92 -5.84
N LEU A 93 8.47 2.14 -5.73
CA LEU A 93 8.18 3.23 -6.66
C LEU A 93 8.65 2.92 -8.09
N ARG A 94 9.80 2.25 -8.24
CA ARG A 94 10.27 1.78 -9.55
C ARG A 94 9.27 0.77 -10.14
N THR A 95 8.87 -0.25 -9.37
CA THR A 95 7.87 -1.23 -9.83
C THR A 95 6.55 -0.57 -10.22
N ILE A 96 6.07 0.41 -9.45
CA ILE A 96 4.85 1.16 -9.80
C ILE A 96 5.01 1.94 -11.12
N ASN A 97 6.17 2.54 -11.36
CA ASN A 97 6.44 3.25 -12.60
C ASN A 97 6.56 2.29 -13.80
N ASP A 98 7.16 1.12 -13.60
CA ASP A 98 7.22 0.07 -14.62
C ASP A 98 5.79 -0.38 -15.00
N LEU A 99 4.92 -0.60 -14.00
CA LEU A 99 3.51 -0.94 -14.21
C LEU A 99 2.74 0.19 -14.93
N ARG A 100 3.00 1.46 -14.62
CA ARG A 100 2.41 2.59 -15.36
C ARG A 100 2.81 2.62 -16.83
N SER A 101 4.03 2.19 -17.14
CA SER A 101 4.50 2.10 -18.51
C SER A 101 3.88 0.92 -19.26
N GLU A 102 3.63 -0.20 -18.57
CA GLU A 102 3.02 -1.39 -19.16
C GLU A 102 1.50 -1.24 -19.33
N PHE A 103 0.84 -0.56 -18.40
CA PHE A 103 -0.61 -0.35 -18.34
C PHE A 103 -0.94 1.14 -18.42
N PRO A 104 -0.79 1.76 -19.61
CA PRO A 104 -1.04 3.18 -19.79
C PRO A 104 -2.52 3.54 -19.62
N ALA A 105 -2.74 4.83 -19.38
CA ALA A 105 -4.05 5.47 -19.41
C ALA A 105 -4.66 5.49 -20.82
#